data_AF-A0A636JS69-F1
#
_entry.id   AF-A0A636JS69-F1
#
_cell.length_a   1.000
_cell.length_b   1.000
_cell.length_c   1.000
_cell.angle_alpha   90.00
_cell.angle_beta   90.00
_cell.angle_gamma   90.00
#
_symmetry.space_group_name_H-M   'P 1'
#
loop_
_entity.id
_entity.type
_entity.pdbx_description
1 polymer ?
#
loop_
_entity_poly.entity_id
_entity_poly.type
_entity_poly.pdbx_seq_one_letter_code
_entity_poly.pdbx_strand_id
1 'polypeptide(L)' 'WQTGYRFNGKQKVFSIGVYLAVSLTDARQRRDEVKRLLAQGIDPNAKNRLMKKSFRKSAIKPARPVSSPKADAP' A
#
# COMPACT_ATOMS: atom_id res chain seq x y z
N TRP A 1 0.60 10.75 -1.49
CA TRP A 1 1.34 10.96 -2.75
C TRP A 1 0.86 10.02 -3.84
N GLN A 2 0.26 10.56 -4.90
CA GLN A 2 -0.12 9.81 -6.11
C GLN A 2 0.40 10.57 -7.34
N THR A 3 0.70 9.85 -8.42
CA THR A 3 1.08 10.45 -9.71
C THR A 3 0.28 9.79 -10.84
N GLY A 4 -0.36 10.61 -11.67
CA GLY A 4 -1.00 10.16 -12.91
C GLY A 4 0.04 9.96 -14.00
N TYR A 5 -0.15 8.94 -14.84
CA TYR A 5 0.67 8.69 -16.02
C TYR A 5 -0.14 8.04 -17.14
N ARG A 6 0.43 8.00 -18.34
CA ARG A 6 -0.15 7.31 -19.49
C ARG A 6 0.80 6.23 -19.94
N PHE A 7 0.28 5.03 -20.14
CA PHE A 7 1.04 3.89 -20.64
C PHE A 7 0.18 3.10 -21.62
N ASN A 8 0.71 2.86 -22.82
CA ASN A 8 0.03 2.15 -23.90
C ASN A 8 -1.38 2.70 -24.20
N GLY A 9 -1.51 4.03 -24.31
CA GLY A 9 -2.79 4.72 -24.58
C GLY A 9 -3.76 4.79 -23.40
N LYS A 10 -3.46 4.13 -22.26
CA LYS A 10 -4.34 4.11 -21.09
C LYS A 10 -3.82 5.04 -20.00
N GLN A 11 -4.73 5.83 -19.42
CA GLN A 11 -4.44 6.61 -18.22
C GLN A 11 -4.40 5.68 -17.00
N LYS A 12 -3.36 5.81 -16.20
CA LYS A 12 -3.13 5.03 -15.00
C LYS A 12 -2.67 5.94 -13.87
N VAL A 13 -2.88 5.48 -12.64
CA VAL A 13 -2.45 6.18 -11.43
C VAL A 13 -1.49 5.29 -10.67
N PHE A 14 -0.37 5.87 -10.24
CA PHE A 14 0.62 5.22 -9.39
C PHE A 14 0.59 5.86 -7.99
N SER A 15 0.31 5.04 -6.98
CA SER A 15 0.34 5.46 -5.58
C SER A 15 1.74 5.28 -5.02
N ILE A 16 2.39 6.41 -4.67
CA ILE A 16 3.74 6.44 -4.12
C ILE A 16 3.71 6.11 -2.61
N GLY A 17 2.75 6.66 -1.87
CA GLY A 17 2.63 6.44 -0.43
C GLY A 17 1.68 7.41 0.26
N VAL A 18 1.50 7.25 1.57
CA VAL A 18 0.67 8.14 2.41
C VAL A 18 1.51 9.36 2.84
N TYR A 19 0.86 10.50 3.02
CA TYR A 19 1.47 11.70 3.59
C TYR A 19 2.00 11.42 5.02
N LEU A 20 3.09 12.08 5.43
CA LEU A 20 3.90 11.82 6.65
C LEU A 20 4.68 10.50 6.67
N ALA A 21 4.15 9.40 6.11
CA ALA A 21 4.89 8.15 5.99
C ALA A 21 6.01 8.22 4.92
N VAL A 22 5.86 9.14 3.96
CA VAL A 22 6.84 9.40 2.90
C VAL A 22 7.11 10.89 2.85
N SER A 23 8.38 11.26 2.98
CA SER A 23 8.83 12.66 2.91
C SER A 23 8.57 13.24 1.52
N LEU A 24 8.49 14.57 1.41
CA LEU A 24 8.31 15.25 0.12
C LEU A 24 9.46 14.93 -0.85
N THR A 25 10.68 14.84 -0.33
CA THR A 25 11.89 14.52 -1.10
C THR A 25 11.81 13.11 -1.66
N ASP A 26 11.46 12.13 -0.83
CA ASP A 26 11.28 10.74 -1.27
C ASP A 26 10.15 10.63 -2.30
N ALA A 27 9.05 11.35 -2.09
CA ALA A 27 7.93 11.35 -3.03
C ALA A 27 8.34 11.88 -4.41
N ARG A 28 9.20 12.90 -4.48
CA ARG A 28 9.76 13.42 -5.74
C ARG A 28 10.71 12.42 -6.39
N GLN A 29 11.61 11.81 -5.62
CA GLN A 29 12.53 10.79 -6.14
C GLN A 29 11.77 9.60 -6.74
N ARG A 30 10.75 9.09 -6.04
CA ARG A 30 9.89 8.01 -6.54
C ARG A 30 9.13 8.40 -7.81
N ARG A 31 8.71 9.65 -7.94
CA ARG A 31 8.07 10.16 -9.17
C ARG A 31 9.05 10.14 -10.35
N ASP A 32 10.31 10.51 -10.13
CA ASP A 32 11.31 10.52 -11.21
C ASP A 32 11.72 9.09 -11.61
N GLU A 33 11.82 8.16 -10.65
CA GLU A 33 11.95 6.73 -10.94
C GLU A 33 10.80 6.20 -11.80
N VAL A 34 9.56 6.58 -11.46
CA VAL A 34 8.36 6.22 -12.24
C VAL A 34 8.45 6.73 -13.68
N LYS A 35 8.88 7.99 -13.88
CA LYS A 35 9.09 8.54 -15.22
C LYS A 35 10.17 7.78 -16.00
N ARG A 36 11.28 7.40 -15.34
CA ARG A 36 12.35 6.61 -15.96
C ARG A 36 11.85 5.24 -16.40
N LEU A 37 11.06 4.56 -15.56
CA LEU A 37 10.45 3.27 -15.92
C LEU A 37 9.49 3.40 -17.10
N LEU A 38 8.69 4.47 -17.13
CA LEU A 38 7.80 4.74 -18.26
C LEU A 38 8.57 5.00 -19.57
N ALA A 39 9.69 5.71 -19.50
CA ALA A 39 10.58 5.90 -20.65
C ALA A 39 11.20 4.59 -21.15
N GLN A 40 11.43 3.63 -20.25
CA GLN A 40 11.89 2.27 -20.58
C GLN A 40 10.76 1.34 -21.04
N GLY A 41 9.50 1.80 -21.04
CA GLY A 41 8.36 0.97 -21.42
C GLY A 41 7.90 0.00 -20.34
N ILE A 42 8.29 0.21 -19.08
CA ILE A 42 7.98 -0.68 -17.95
C ILE A 42 6.85 -0.09 -17.10
N ASP A 43 5.78 -0.87 -16.84
CA ASP A 43 4.66 -0.44 -16.00
C ASP A 43 5.07 -0.38 -14.51
N PRO A 44 5.09 0.83 -13.89
CA PRO A 44 5.49 1.01 -12.49
C PRO A 44 4.55 0.31 -11.49
N ASN A 45 3.29 0.11 -11.85
CA ASN A 45 2.27 -0.46 -10.97
C ASN A 45 2.51 -1.95 -10.69
N ALA A 46 3.13 -2.66 -11.64
CA ALA A 46 3.53 -4.06 -11.48
C ALA A 46 4.62 -4.22 -10.39
N LYS A 47 5.55 -3.27 -10.31
CA LYS A 47 6.67 -3.27 -9.35
C LYS A 47 6.18 -3.03 -7.91
N ASN A 48 5.26 -2.08 -7.70
CA ASN A 48 4.73 -1.78 -6.37
C ASN A 48 3.84 -2.88 -5.78
N ARG A 49 3.15 -3.64 -6.63
CA ARG A 49 2.29 -4.75 -6.19
C ARG A 49 3.09 -5.89 -5.55
N LEU A 50 4.37 -6.06 -5.90
CA LEU A 50 5.26 -7.03 -5.29
C LEU A 50 5.68 -6.61 -3.86
N MET A 51 6.01 -5.33 -3.66
CA MET A 51 6.43 -4.82 -2.34
C MET A 51 5.27 -4.79 -1.32
N LYS A 52 4.04 -4.48 -1.76
CA LYS A 52 2.87 -4.38 -0.87
C LYS A 52 2.36 -5.73 -0.32
N LYS A 53 2.84 -6.86 -0.83
CA LYS A 53 2.49 -8.20 -0.31
C LYS A 53 3.16 -8.52 1.04
N SER A 54 4.21 -7.80 1.43
CA SER A 54 4.93 -8.06 2.68
C SER A 54 4.22 -7.52 3.93
N PHE A 55 3.40 -6.47 3.80
CA PHE A 55 2.79 -5.78 4.97
C PHE A 55 1.39 -6.27 5.36
N ARG A 56 0.84 -7.29 4.69
CA ARG A 56 -0.47 -7.91 5.05
C ARG A 56 -0.30 -9.16 5.90
N LYS A 57 0.52 -9.12 6.95
CA LYS A 57 0.62 -10.18 7.96
C LYS A 57 0.70 -9.60 9.38
N SER A 58 -0.35 -8.91 9.82
CA SER A 58 -0.61 -8.68 11.25
C SER A 58 -2.01 -8.08 11.48
N ALA A 59 -3.05 -8.77 11.04
CA ALA A 59 -4.38 -8.53 11.61
C ALA A 59 -4.55 -9.55 12.74
N ILE A 60 -4.10 -9.16 13.91
CA ILE A 60 -4.34 -9.80 15.20
C ILE A 60 -5.86 -9.93 15.35
N LYS A 61 -6.37 -11.16 15.40
CA LYS A 61 -7.76 -11.42 15.78
C LYS A 61 -7.88 -11.11 17.28
N PRO A 62 -8.81 -10.25 17.74
CA PRO A 62 -9.11 -10.21 19.17
C PRO A 62 -9.83 -11.51 19.54
N ALA A 63 -9.16 -12.36 20.32
CA ALA A 63 -9.78 -13.50 20.96
C ALA A 63 -10.45 -13.02 22.24
N ARG A 64 -11.77 -12.87 22.22
CA ARG A 64 -12.59 -12.96 23.43
C ARG A 64 -14.01 -13.42 23.08
N PRO A 65 -14.35 -14.70 23.25
CA PRO A 65 -15.72 -15.03 23.61
C PRO A 65 -15.88 -14.72 25.10
N VAL A 66 -16.80 -13.81 25.42
CA VAL A 66 -17.24 -13.57 26.80
C VAL A 66 -18.07 -14.79 27.23
N SER A 67 -17.47 -15.73 27.96
CA SER A 67 -18.22 -16.77 28.67
C SER A 67 -18.64 -16.21 30.02
N SER A 68 -19.94 -16.00 30.19
CA SER A 68 -20.61 -15.58 31.42
C SER A 68 -20.18 -16.43 32.63
N PRO A 69 -20.01 -15.85 33.84
CA PRO A 69 -19.82 -16.64 35.04
C PRO A 69 -21.16 -17.27 35.43
N LYS A 70 -21.20 -18.61 35.40
CA LYS A 70 -22.27 -19.41 36.01
C LYS A 70 -22.24 -19.14 37.51
N ALA A 71 -23.21 -18.39 38.02
CA ALA A 71 -23.44 -18.26 39.45
C ALA A 71 -24.16 -19.53 39.92
N ASP A 72 -23.44 -20.38 40.65
CA ASP A 72 -24.03 -21.34 41.56
C ASP A 72 -24.57 -20.56 42.77
N ALA A 73 -25.86 -20.67 43.02
CA ALA A 73 -26.49 -20.24 44.26
C ALA A 73 -27.19 -21.46 44.88
N PRO A 74 -27.22 -21.58 46.21
CA PRO A 74 -27.61 -22.79 46.94
C PRO A 74 -29.08 -23.18 46.74
#